data_AF-A0A4P8Q764-F1
#
_entry.id   AF-A0A4P8Q764-F1
#
_cell.length_a   1.000
_cell.length_b   1.000
_cell.length_c   1.000
_cell.angle_alpha   90.00
_cell.angle_beta   90.00
_cell.angle_gamma   90.00
#
_symmetry.space_group_name_H-M   'P 1'
#
loop_
_entity.id
_entity.type
_entity.pdbx_description
1 polymer ?
#
loop_
_entity_poly.entity_id
_entity_poly.type
_entity_poly.pdbx_seq_one_letter_code
_entity_poly.pdbx_strand_id
1 'polypeptide(L)' 'MSIARITQNQADEVKRLRTAGRTDRQIETIIGLTYGLLSEPYRVAEDERPIMNRDHLRGRGWIE' A
#
# COMPACT_ATOMS: atom_id res chain seq x y z
N MET A 1 1.79 -15.17 -14.95
CA MET A 1 1.22 -14.01 -14.22
C MET A 1 1.97 -13.87 -12.91
N SER A 2 2.64 -12.74 -12.67
CA SER A 2 3.35 -12.48 -11.42
C SER A 2 2.36 -11.95 -10.38
N ILE A 3 2.24 -12.62 -9.24
CA ILE A 3 1.37 -12.20 -8.14
C ILE A 3 2.01 -10.98 -7.44
N ALA A 4 1.24 -9.91 -7.25
CA ALA A 4 1.70 -8.72 -6.54
C ALA A 4 2.12 -9.06 -5.10
N ARG A 5 3.18 -8.41 -4.60
CA ARG A 5 3.69 -8.61 -3.25
C ARG A 5 3.61 -7.31 -2.45
N ILE A 6 3.15 -7.41 -1.21
CA ILE A 6 3.20 -6.33 -0.23
C ILE A 6 3.95 -6.82 1.00
N THR A 7 4.49 -5.91 1.80
CA THR A 7 5.21 -6.30 3.03
C THR A 7 4.23 -6.67 4.14
N GLN A 8 4.73 -7.38 5.15
CA GLN A 8 3.96 -7.67 6.36
C GLN A 8 3.38 -6.41 7.00
N ASN A 9 4.18 -5.35 7.15
CA ASN A 9 3.71 -4.08 7.71
C ASN A 9 2.60 -3.44 6.86
N GLN A 10 2.70 -3.50 5.53
CA GLN A 10 1.63 -3.03 4.64
C GLN A 10 0.35 -3.86 4.81
N ALA A 11 0.47 -5.18 4.96
CA ALA A 11 -0.68 -6.05 5.19
C ALA A 11 -1.38 -5.76 6.53
N ASP A 12 -0.61 -5.49 7.58
CA ASP A 12 -1.16 -5.10 8.89
C ASP A 12 -1.87 -3.75 8.83
N GLU A 13 -1.32 -2.78 8.11
CA GLU A 13 -1.98 -1.48 7.91
C GLU A 13 -3.25 -1.59 7.06
N VAL A 14 -3.24 -2.43 6.00
CA VAL A 14 -4.45 -2.75 5.21
C VAL A 14 -5.55 -3.29 6.12
N LYS A 15 -5.22 -4.24 7.01
CA LYS A 15 -6.19 -4.80 7.96
C LYS A 15 -6.75 -3.73 8.89
N ARG A 16 -5.89 -2.90 9.50
CA ARG A 16 -6.33 -1.81 10.39
C ARG A 16 -7.28 -0.85 9.68
N LEU A 17 -6.94 -0.43 8.47
CA LEU A 17 -7.73 0.55 7.72
C LEU A 17 -9.05 -0.04 7.21
N ARG A 18 -9.08 -1.32 6.82
CA ARG A 18 -10.34 -2.02 6.49
C ARG A 18 -11.28 -2.09 7.69
N THR A 19 -10.75 -2.42 8.88
CA THR A 19 -11.55 -2.41 10.12
C THR A 19 -12.08 -1.02 10.45
N ALA A 20 -11.35 0.04 10.11
CA ALA A 20 -11.79 1.42 10.24
C ALA A 20 -12.81 1.86 9.15
N GLY A 21 -13.23 0.96 8.25
CA GLY A 21 -14.21 1.23 7.19
C GLY A 21 -13.66 1.98 5.98
N ARG A 22 -12.34 2.00 5.77
CA ARG A 22 -11.75 2.60 4.57
C ARG A 22 -11.91 1.68 3.35
N THR A 23 -12.10 2.28 2.19
CA THR A 23 -12.16 1.54 0.92
C THR A 23 -10.76 1.17 0.45
N ASP A 24 -10.64 0.09 -0.32
CA ASP A 24 -9.33 -0.37 -0.84
C ASP A 24 -8.58 0.74 -1.60
N ARG A 25 -9.29 1.58 -2.36
CA ARG A 25 -8.70 2.75 -3.03
C ARG A 25 -8.09 3.78 -2.06
N GLN A 26 -8.77 4.04 -0.94
CA GLN A 26 -8.25 4.94 0.10
C GLN A 26 -7.02 4.32 0.77
N ILE A 27 -7.06 3.01 1.02
CA ILE A 27 -5.98 2.26 1.66
C ILE A 27 -4.74 2.24 0.77
N GLU A 28 -4.90 1.95 -0.52
CA GLU A 28 -3.81 2.00 -1.50
C GLU A 28 -3.14 3.37 -1.53
N THR A 29 -3.94 4.44 -1.47
CA THR A 29 -3.44 5.82 -1.41
C THR A 29 -2.68 6.07 -0.10
N ILE A 30 -3.21 5.67 1.05
CA ILE A 30 -2.59 5.91 2.37
C ILE A 30 -1.26 5.17 2.52
N ILE A 31 -1.21 3.91 2.07
CA ILE A 31 -0.04 3.03 2.22
C ILE A 31 0.98 3.26 1.09
N GLY A 32 0.57 3.89 -0.01
CA GLY A 32 1.42 4.09 -1.20
C GLY A 32 1.53 2.84 -2.08
N LEU A 33 0.46 2.04 -2.15
CA LEU A 33 0.35 0.87 -3.03
C LEU A 33 -0.02 1.28 -4.46
N THR A 34 0.20 0.36 -5.40
CA THR A 34 -0.27 0.53 -6.78
C THR A 34 -1.79 0.50 -6.81
N TYR A 35 -2.39 1.34 -7.66
CA TYR A 35 -3.84 1.41 -7.84
C TYR A 35 -4.40 0.04 -8.29
N GLY A 36 -5.44 -0.43 -7.60
CA GLY A 36 -6.11 -1.69 -7.89
C GLY A 36 -5.39 -2.94 -7.35
N LEU A 37 -4.23 -2.78 -6.70
CA LEU A 37 -3.45 -3.89 -6.15
C LEU A 37 -4.25 -4.70 -5.11
N LEU A 38 -5.05 -4.03 -4.27
CA LEU A 38 -5.86 -4.70 -3.25
C LEU A 38 -7.13 -5.34 -3.81
N SER A 39 -7.49 -5.04 -5.06
CA SER A 39 -8.61 -5.66 -5.78
C SER A 39 -8.22 -6.99 -6.46
N GLU A 40 -6.92 -7.31 -6.49
CA GLU A 40 -6.39 -8.55 -7.03
C GLU A 40 -5.76 -9.42 -5.91
N PRO A 41 -5.60 -10.74 -6.11
CA PRO A 41 -4.89 -11.58 -5.16
C PRO A 41 -3.42 -11.13 -5.04
N TYR A 42 -2.99 -10.83 -3.81
CA TYR A 42 -1.62 -10.45 -3.48
C TYR A 42 -1.02 -11.39 -2.42
N ARG A 43 0.31 -11.46 -2.37
CA ARG A 43 1.06 -12.17 -1.32
C ARG A 43 1.71 -11.19 -0.35
N VAL A 44 1.78 -11.61 0.91
CA VAL A 44 2.53 -10.89 1.92
C VAL A 44 3.95 -11.47 1.94
N ALA A 45 4.94 -10.63 1.69
CA ALA A 45 6.35 -10.97 1.82
C ALA A 45 6.81 -10.61 3.24
N GLU A 46 7.35 -11.59 3.96
CA GLU A 46 7.83 -11.41 5.34
C GLU A 46 9.13 -10.58 5.42
N ASP A 47 9.89 -10.44 4.32
CA ASP A 47 11.26 -9.90 4.36
C ASP A 47 11.61 -8.85 3.28
N GLU A 48 10.69 -8.47 2.40
CA GLU A 48 11.01 -7.47 1.36
C GLU A 48 10.82 -6.04 1.91
N ARG A 49 11.83 -5.18 1.68
CA ARG A 49 11.76 -3.74 1.96
C ARG A 49 10.50 -3.16 1.30
N PRO A 50 9.80 -2.20 1.94
CA PRO A 50 8.56 -1.66 1.40
C PRO A 50 8.74 -1.18 -0.03
N ILE A 51 7.92 -1.71 -0.94
CA ILE A 51 7.79 -1.21 -2.31
C ILE A 51 7.07 0.14 -2.17
N MET A 52 7.83 1.17 -1.83
CA MET A 52 7.35 2.54 -1.81
C MET A 52 7.30 3.03 -3.25
N ASN A 53 6.11 3.37 -3.71
CA ASN A 53 5.95 4.02 -5.00
C ASN A 53 6.63 5.40 -4.92
N ARG A 54 7.74 5.57 -5.64
CA ARG A 54 8.63 6.75 -5.55
C ARG A 54 7.91 8.07 -5.88
N ASP A 55 6.78 7.98 -6.58
CA ASP A 55 5.91 9.13 -6.91
C ASP A 55 5.13 9.70 -5.70
N HIS A 56 4.95 8.94 -4.61
CA HIS A 56 4.20 9.45 -3.45
C HIS A 56 4.96 10.53 -2.66
N LEU A 57 6.28 10.63 -2.81
CA LEU A 57 7.11 11.62 -2.11
C LEU A 57 7.08 13.01 -2.76
N ARG A 58 6.55 13.17 -3.98
CA ARG A 58 6.58 14.45 -4.71
C ARG A 58 5.40 15.38 -4.41
N GLY A 59 4.41 14.94 -3.64
CA GLY A 59 3.16 15.67 -3.39
C GLY A 59 3.06 16.46 -2.09
N ARG A 60 4.00 16.31 -1.14
CA ARG A 60 4.05 17.17 0.05
C ARG A 60 5.10 18.25 -0.15
N GLY A 61 4.61 19.43 -0.55
CA GLY A 61 5.41 20.65 -0.62
C GLY A 61 6.22 20.83 0.66
N TRP A 62 7.54 20.87 0.49
CA TRP A 62 8.41 21.58 1.40
C TRP A 62 8.14 23.05 1.13
N ILE A 63 7.37 23.68 2.02
CA ILE A 63 7.26 25.14 2.07
C ILE A 63 8.50 25.57 2.86
N GLU A 64 9.39 26.30 2.18
CA GLU A 64 10.52 27.04 2.75
C GLU A 64 10.03 28.13 3.71
#